data_AF-A0A3D3VN22-F1
#
_entry.id   AF-A0A3D3VN22-F1
#
_cell.length_a   1.000
_cell.length_b   1.000
_cell.length_c   1.000
_cell.angle_alpha   90.00
_cell.angle_beta   90.00
_cell.angle_gamma   90.00
#
_symmetry.space_group_name_H-M   'P 1'
#
loop_
_entity.id
_entity.type
_entity.pdbx_description
1 polymer ?
#
loop_
_entity_poly.entity_id
_entity_poly.type
_entity_poly.pdbx_seq_one_letter_code
_entity_poly.pdbx_strand_id
1 'polypeptide(L)'
;AAKWFVVTVAIASMLGAPLLMGQDTIFGYLQKMNAIYFIPIFAVVVVGMLHPRVPAFAASIAMVAGIVLISVGYFVKPVADAIAAANIHGFHFISIVFALLVVFLLVMGTVAPSAT
;
A
#
# COMPACT_ATOMS: atom_id res chain seq x y z
N ALA A 1 27.13 -13.54 4.53
CA ALA A 1 26.12 -12.47 4.70
C ALA A 1 24.69 -13.00 4.70
N ALA A 2 24.24 -13.73 3.67
CA ALA A 2 22.85 -14.23 3.56
C ALA A 2 22.36 -15.07 4.76
N LYS A 3 23.20 -15.99 5.28
CA LYS A 3 22.85 -16.80 6.46
C LYS A 3 22.48 -15.96 7.70
N TRP A 4 23.23 -14.88 7.95
CA TRP A 4 22.97 -13.98 9.08
C TRP A 4 21.68 -13.20 8.89
N PHE A 5 21.41 -12.69 7.68
CA PHE A 5 20.15 -12.01 7.38
C PHE A 5 18.94 -12.91 7.62
N VAL A 6 18.97 -14.16 7.11
CA VAL A 6 17.86 -15.11 7.28
C VAL A 6 17.64 -15.46 8.76
N VAL A 7 18.71 -15.68 9.52
CA VAL A 7 18.60 -15.99 10.96
C VAL A 7 17.98 -14.82 11.73
N THR A 8 18.39 -13.58 11.44
CA THR A 8 17.81 -12.40 12.09
C THR A 8 16.32 -12.25 11.76
N VAL A 9 15.92 -12.43 10.50
CA VAL A 9 14.51 -12.38 10.09
C VAL A 9 13.69 -13.50 10.75
N ALA A 10 14.25 -14.71 10.86
CA ALA A 10 13.58 -15.84 11.51
C ALA A 10 13.33 -15.57 13.01
N ILE A 11 14.34 -15.08 13.73
CA ILE A 11 14.20 -14.72 15.14
C ILE A 11 13.18 -13.58 15.31
N ALA A 12 13.25 -12.54 14.49
CA ALA A 12 12.28 -11.43 14.52
C ALA A 12 10.85 -11.92 14.26
N SER A 13 10.67 -12.86 13.32
CA SER A 13 9.36 -13.46 13.01
C SER A 13 8.81 -14.29 14.18
N MET A 14 9.65 -15.09 14.85
CA MET A 14 9.25 -15.87 16.03
C MET A 14 8.83 -14.96 17.20
N LEU A 15 9.56 -13.86 17.42
CA LEU A 15 9.21 -12.87 18.45
C LEU A 15 7.95 -12.06 18.09
N GLY A 16 7.69 -11.85 16.80
CA GLY A 16 6.51 -11.15 16.30
C GLY A 16 5.25 -12.03 16.24
N ALA A 17 5.39 -13.35 16.14
CA ALA A 17 4.25 -14.27 16.03
C ALA A 17 3.19 -14.13 17.13
N PRO A 18 3.53 -13.91 18.42
CA PRO A 18 2.54 -13.64 19.47
C PRO A 18 1.65 -12.42 19.22
N LEU A 19 2.13 -11.40 18.48
CA LEU A 19 1.35 -10.20 18.16
C LEU A 19 0.20 -10.47 17.18
N LEU A 20 0.19 -11.64 16.53
CA LEU A 20 -0.89 -12.07 15.64
C LEU A 20 -2.06 -12.70 16.41
N MET A 21 -1.89 -12.99 17.70
CA MET A 21 -2.98 -13.46 18.55
C MET A 21 -4.03 -12.36 18.69
N GLY A 22 -5.29 -12.68 18.37
CA GLY A 22 -6.40 -11.72 18.40
C GLY A 22 -6.84 -11.18 17.03
N GLN A 23 -6.24 -11.64 15.93
CA GLN A 23 -6.79 -11.42 14.59
C GLN A 23 -7.88 -12.44 14.28
N ASP A 24 -8.99 -11.99 13.69
CA ASP A 24 -10.11 -12.87 13.30
C ASP A 24 -9.67 -13.98 12.34
N THR A 25 -8.82 -13.63 11.36
CA THR A 25 -8.19 -14.59 10.45
C THR A 25 -6.76 -14.16 10.11
N ILE A 26 -5.83 -15.11 10.14
CA ILE A 26 -4.43 -14.88 9.73
C ILE A 26 -4.36 -14.43 8.26
N PHE A 27 -5.19 -15.03 7.40
CA PHE A 27 -5.26 -14.67 5.99
C PHE A 27 -5.67 -13.21 5.78
N GLY A 28 -6.71 -12.74 6.48
CA GLY A 28 -7.14 -11.34 6.38
C GLY A 28 -6.09 -10.34 6.87
N TYR A 29 -5.35 -10.68 7.92
CA TYR A 29 -4.21 -9.85 8.38
C TYR A 29 -3.10 -9.80 7.32
N LEU A 30 -2.67 -10.96 6.82
CA LEU A 30 -1.63 -11.04 5.78
C LEU A 30 -2.06 -10.30 4.51
N GLN A 31 -3.35 -10.34 4.19
CA GLN A 31 -3.90 -9.60 3.07
C GLN A 31 -3.80 -8.08 3.27
N LYS A 32 -4.13 -7.56 4.47
CA LYS A 32 -3.96 -6.13 4.79
C LYS A 32 -2.50 -5.72 4.72
N MET A 33 -1.58 -6.53 5.27
CA MET A 33 -0.14 -6.30 5.19
C MET A 33 0.36 -6.24 3.75
N ASN A 34 -0.06 -7.21 2.93
CA ASN A 34 0.33 -7.28 1.53
C ASN A 34 -0.20 -6.10 0.73
N ALA A 35 -1.41 -5.63 1.02
CA ALA A 35 -2.02 -4.50 0.34
C ALA A 35 -1.25 -3.18 0.53
N ILE A 36 -0.65 -2.94 1.72
CA ILE A 36 0.06 -1.69 2.03
C ILE A 36 1.15 -1.38 1.00
N TYR A 37 1.95 -2.38 0.63
CA TYR A 37 3.05 -2.20 -0.31
C TYR A 37 2.67 -2.57 -1.74
N PHE A 38 1.85 -3.61 -1.94
CA PHE A 38 1.56 -4.10 -3.28
C PHE A 38 0.74 -3.10 -4.09
N ILE A 39 -0.27 -2.46 -3.48
CA ILE A 39 -1.19 -1.56 -4.20
C ILE A 39 -0.46 -0.31 -4.75
N PRO A 40 0.36 0.41 -3.96
CA PRO A 40 1.08 1.58 -4.48
C PRO A 40 2.13 1.19 -5.53
N ILE A 41 2.86 0.08 -5.32
CA ILE A 41 3.83 -0.44 -6.30
C ILE A 41 3.13 -0.76 -7.62
N PHE A 42 2.01 -1.48 -7.55
CA PHE A 42 1.24 -1.85 -8.71
C PHE A 42 0.73 -0.61 -9.48
N ALA A 43 0.22 0.41 -8.78
CA ALA A 43 -0.20 1.67 -9.41
C ALA A 43 0.94 2.37 -10.16
N VAL A 44 2.11 2.51 -9.52
CA VAL A 44 3.27 3.15 -10.14
C VAL A 44 3.81 2.36 -11.31
N VAL A 45 3.91 1.02 -11.20
CA VAL A 45 4.41 0.17 -12.29
C VAL A 45 3.46 0.20 -13.48
N VAL A 46 2.16 -0.01 -13.26
CA VAL A 46 1.16 -0.02 -14.33
C VAL A 46 1.09 1.32 -15.04
N VAL A 47 1.03 2.43 -14.30
CA VAL A 47 0.98 3.75 -14.90
C VAL A 47 2.31 4.10 -15.56
N GLY A 48 3.45 3.74 -14.97
CA GLY A 48 4.76 3.97 -15.59
C GLY A 48 4.94 3.23 -16.91
N MET A 49 4.37 2.03 -17.05
CA MET A 49 4.38 1.26 -18.30
C MET A 49 3.44 1.83 -19.36
N LEU A 50 2.25 2.32 -18.97
CA LEU A 50 1.24 2.82 -19.90
C LEU A 50 1.43 4.31 -20.25
N HIS A 51 2.01 5.09 -19.33
CA HIS A 51 2.19 6.54 -19.42
C HIS A 51 3.64 6.89 -19.03
N PRO A 52 4.62 6.67 -19.92
CA PRO A 52 6.05 6.85 -19.61
C PRO A 52 6.47 8.30 -19.32
N ARG A 53 5.58 9.27 -19.54
CA ARG A 53 5.81 10.70 -19.24
C ARG A 53 5.52 11.09 -17.80
N VAL A 54 5.08 10.15 -16.95
CA VAL A 54 4.86 10.43 -15.53
C VAL A 54 6.21 10.68 -14.84
N PRO A 55 6.39 11.83 -14.17
CA PRO A 55 7.67 12.19 -13.59
C PRO A 55 8.02 11.31 -12.39
N ALA A 56 9.30 11.01 -12.22
CA ALA A 56 9.79 10.14 -11.14
C ALA A 56 9.40 10.66 -9.73
N PHE A 57 9.36 11.98 -9.53
CA PHE A 57 8.96 12.55 -8.25
C PHE A 57 7.48 12.26 -7.92
N ALA A 58 6.59 12.26 -8.91
CA ALA A 58 5.18 11.94 -8.70
C ALA A 58 5.00 10.47 -8.34
N ALA A 59 5.77 9.57 -8.96
CA ALA A 59 5.82 8.15 -8.59
C ALA A 59 6.26 7.96 -7.13
N SER A 60 7.29 8.67 -6.67
CA SER A 60 7.72 8.62 -5.27
C SER A 60 6.66 9.15 -4.30
N ILE A 61 5.97 10.25 -4.65
CA ILE A 61 4.87 10.78 -3.84
C ILE A 61 3.71 9.78 -3.78
N ALA A 62 3.31 9.20 -4.90
CA ALA A 62 2.24 8.22 -4.96
C ALA A 62 2.55 6.96 -4.12
N MET A 63 3.80 6.49 -4.14
CA MET A 63 4.26 5.40 -3.29
C MET A 63 4.09 5.70 -1.80
N VAL A 64 4.63 6.83 -1.36
CA VAL A 64 4.58 7.23 0.06
C VAL A 64 3.13 7.50 0.48
N ALA A 65 2.38 8.24 -0.33
CA ALA A 65 0.98 8.54 -0.06
C ALA A 65 0.13 7.26 0.01
N GLY A 66 0.35 6.31 -0.90
CA GLY A 66 -0.36 5.03 -0.90
C GLY A 66 -0.10 4.22 0.37
N ILE A 67 1.17 4.11 0.80
CA ILE A 67 1.54 3.42 2.04
C ILE A 67 0.86 4.09 3.24
N VAL A 68 0.92 5.43 3.32
CA VAL A 68 0.32 6.19 4.43
C VAL A 68 -1.20 6.04 4.44
N LEU A 69 -1.87 6.22 3.31
CA LEU A 69 -3.33 6.13 3.19
C LEU A 69 -3.84 4.75 3.61
N ILE A 70 -3.22 3.68 3.11
CA ILE A 70 -3.64 2.31 3.43
C ILE A 70 -3.36 1.99 4.91
N SER A 71 -2.19 2.40 5.42
CA SER A 71 -1.84 2.17 6.83
C SER A 71 -2.79 2.92 7.77
N VAL A 72 -3.11 4.17 7.47
CA VAL A 72 -4.07 4.96 8.25
C VAL A 72 -5.46 4.33 8.17
N GLY A 73 -5.92 3.97 6.96
CA GLY A 73 -7.26 3.38 6.78
C GLY A 73 -7.45 2.04 7.49
N TYR A 74 -6.41 1.22 7.62
CA TYR A 74 -6.52 -0.09 8.29
C TYR A 74 -6.17 -0.09 9.78
N PHE A 75 -5.24 0.77 10.24
CA PHE A 75 -4.68 0.68 11.59
C PHE A 75 -5.05 1.86 12.50
N VAL A 76 -5.54 2.98 11.96
CA VAL A 76 -6.03 4.09 12.78
C VAL A 76 -7.50 3.87 13.08
N LYS A 77 -7.80 3.45 14.32
CA LYS A 77 -9.14 3.00 14.76
C LYS A 77 -10.29 3.95 14.36
N PRO A 78 -10.22 5.28 14.58
CA PRO A 78 -11.27 6.19 14.14
C PRO A 78 -11.56 6.14 12.64
N VAL A 79 -10.53 5.96 11.81
CA VAL A 79 -10.67 5.91 10.35
C VAL A 79 -11.21 4.56 9.92
N ALA A 80 -10.68 3.46 10.48
CA ALA A 80 -11.16 2.12 10.21
C ALA A 80 -12.64 1.95 10.58
N ASP A 81 -13.05 2.49 11.73
CA ASP A 81 -14.44 2.46 12.19
C ASP A 81 -15.35 3.30 11.27
N ALA A 82 -14.86 4.45 10.77
CA ALA A 82 -15.59 5.26 9.79
C ALA A 82 -15.78 4.56 8.43
N ILE A 83 -14.75 3.87 7.93
CA ILE A 83 -14.81 3.08 6.69
C ILE A 83 -15.82 1.93 6.85
N ALA A 84 -15.79 1.25 8.01
CA ALA A 84 -16.75 0.20 8.33
C ALA A 84 -18.19 0.73 8.43
N ALA A 85 -18.39 1.89 9.06
CA ALA A 85 -19.70 2.55 9.15
C ALA A 85 -20.26 2.95 7.77
N ALA A 86 -19.39 3.27 6.81
CA ALA A 86 -19.76 3.51 5.42
C ALA A 86 -20.04 2.23 4.61
N ASN A 87 -20.03 1.05 5.25
CA ASN A 87 -20.21 -0.27 4.63
C ASN A 87 -19.18 -0.56 3.51
N ILE A 88 -17.97 0.00 3.64
CA ILE A 88 -16.88 -0.20 2.66
C ILE A 88 -16.06 -1.42 3.09
N HIS A 89 -16.20 -2.51 2.35
CA HIS A 89 -15.36 -3.69 2.55
C HIS A 89 -13.88 -3.38 2.26
N GLY A 90 -12.95 -4.09 2.92
CA GLY A 90 -11.51 -3.87 2.78
C GLY A 90 -10.99 -3.92 1.33
N PHE A 91 -11.60 -4.74 0.47
CA PHE A 91 -11.31 -4.79 -0.98
C PHE A 91 -11.75 -3.52 -1.72
N HIS A 92 -12.91 -2.95 -1.38
CA HIS A 92 -13.36 -1.68 -1.95
C HIS A 92 -12.43 -0.56 -1.52
N PHE A 93 -12.00 -0.55 -0.26
CA PHE A 93 -11.05 0.44 0.23
C PHE A 93 -9.73 0.45 -0.56
N ILE A 94 -9.08 -0.71 -0.74
CA ILE A 94 -7.80 -0.77 -1.49
C ILE A 94 -7.95 -0.47 -2.97
N SER A 95 -9.09 -0.80 -3.58
CA SER A 95 -9.36 -0.47 -4.99
C SER A 95 -9.65 1.00 -5.19
N ILE A 96 -10.34 1.65 -4.24
CA ILE A 96 -10.52 3.11 -4.22
C ILE A 96 -9.16 3.80 -4.09
N VAL A 97 -8.32 3.38 -3.14
CA VAL A 97 -6.97 3.95 -2.99
C VAL A 97 -6.14 3.75 -4.26
N PHE A 98 -6.18 2.55 -4.85
CA PHE A 98 -5.52 2.28 -6.15
C PHE A 98 -5.98 3.25 -7.23
N ALA A 99 -7.30 3.42 -7.41
CA ALA A 99 -7.85 4.33 -8.40
C ALA A 99 -7.43 5.78 -8.16
N LEU A 100 -7.41 6.23 -6.90
CA LEU A 100 -6.92 7.56 -6.52
C LEU A 100 -5.44 7.76 -6.88
N LEU A 101 -4.58 6.77 -6.60
CA LEU A 101 -3.17 6.83 -6.97
C LEU A 101 -2.98 6.88 -8.49
N VAL A 102 -3.74 6.08 -9.25
CA VAL A 102 -3.71 6.11 -10.71
C VAL A 102 -4.14 7.47 -11.24
N VAL A 103 -5.26 8.02 -10.76
CA VAL A 103 -5.74 9.35 -11.16
C VAL A 103 -4.68 10.41 -10.85
N PHE A 104 -4.09 10.39 -9.65
CA PHE A 104 -3.02 11.30 -9.28
C PHE A 104 -1.83 11.21 -10.25
N LEU A 105 -1.35 10.00 -10.55
CA LEU A 105 -0.21 9.80 -11.45
C LEU A 105 -0.53 10.29 -12.89
N LEU A 106 -1.73 10.01 -13.40
CA LEU A 106 -2.15 10.47 -14.72
C LEU A 106 -2.26 12.00 -14.78
N VAL A 107 -2.84 12.63 -13.77
CA VAL A 107 -2.89 14.10 -13.66
C VAL A 107 -1.47 14.68 -13.65
N MET A 108 -0.57 14.13 -12.83
CA MET A 108 0.82 14.59 -12.78
C MET A 108 1.57 14.39 -14.10
N GLY A 109 1.29 13.32 -14.83
CA GLY A 109 1.84 13.09 -16.18
C GLY A 109 1.38 14.11 -17.22
N THR A 110 0.25 14.79 -17.00
CA THR A 110 -0.24 15.87 -17.88
C THR A 110 0.22 17.26 -17.45
N VAL A 111 0.27 17.53 -16.14
CA VAL A 111 0.59 18.85 -15.58
C VAL A 111 2.09 19.11 -15.54
N ALA A 112 2.89 18.11 -15.20
CA ALA A 112 4.33 18.22 -15.07
C ALA A 112 5.03 17.00 -15.71
N PRO A 113 4.90 16.80 -17.03
CA PRO A 113 5.51 15.66 -17.71
C PRO A 113 7.03 15.68 -17.56
N SER A 114 7.64 14.48 -17.44
CA SER A 114 9.09 14.37 -17.50
C SER A 114 9.62 14.79 -18.87
N ALA A 115 10.80 15.43 -18.89
CA ALA A 115 11.55 15.63 -20.12
C ALA A 115 11.85 14.26 -20.76
N THR A 116 11.78 14.20 -22.09
CA THR A 116 12.06 13.01 -22.89
C THR A 116 13.49 12.53 -22.74
#